data_AF-A0A7C6DFA6-F1
#
_entry.id   AF-A0A7C6DFA6-F1
#
_cell.length_a   1.000
_cell.length_b   1.000
_cell.length_c   1.000
_cell.angle_alpha   90.00
_cell.angle_beta   90.00
_cell.angle_gamma   90.00
#
_symmetry.space_group_name_H-M   'P 1'
#
loop_
_entity.id
_entity.type
_entity.pdbx_description
1 polymer ?
#
loop_
_entity_poly.entity_id
_entity_poly.type
_entity_poly.pdbx_seq_one_letter_code
_entity_poly.pdbx_strand_id
1 'polypeptide(L)'
;MRRLNDYEIVYLAQTEYDEALIELLINKYRNLIWKNIHLLNVPYMDQDDFFQEGCLLLIKSTKYFNEKYGKTFTKYFELILKRHFYSLLAKLPKYIIDANEVMSKNDYYIEDSNDIPEFLTPLEAYVFQYYFIENVPIKEIVKDNKYNRKQIYNTIYRIKEKYKNMI
;
A
#
# COMPACT_ATOMS: atom_id res chain seq x y z
N MET A 1 -34.92 -16.61 -7.74
CA MET A 1 -33.97 -17.36 -6.90
C MET A 1 -34.40 -17.22 -5.44
N ARG A 2 -34.67 -18.31 -4.71
CA ARG A 2 -35.17 -18.28 -3.32
C ARG A 2 -34.11 -17.66 -2.40
N ARG A 3 -34.48 -16.67 -1.59
CA ARG A 3 -33.58 -16.01 -0.63
C ARG A 3 -33.55 -16.85 0.65
N LEU A 4 -32.51 -17.67 0.81
CA LEU A 4 -32.36 -18.53 1.99
C LEU A 4 -31.96 -17.71 3.23
N ASN A 5 -32.61 -17.98 4.35
CA ASN A 5 -32.24 -17.42 5.65
C ASN A 5 -30.92 -18.02 6.14
N ASP A 6 -30.18 -17.33 7.01
CA ASP A 6 -28.92 -17.82 7.59
C ASP A 6 -29.08 -19.17 8.29
N TYR A 7 -30.21 -19.42 8.96
CA TYR A 7 -30.47 -20.72 9.59
C TYR A 7 -30.61 -21.85 8.57
N GLU A 8 -31.31 -21.62 7.46
CA GLU A 8 -31.44 -22.60 6.37
C GLU A 8 -30.07 -22.87 5.73
N ILE A 9 -29.27 -21.82 5.48
CA ILE A 9 -27.95 -21.96 4.88
C ILE A 9 -26.99 -22.72 5.80
N VAL A 10 -27.00 -22.43 7.10
CA VAL A 10 -26.14 -23.14 8.06
C VAL A 10 -26.55 -24.59 8.19
N TYR A 11 -27.86 -24.89 8.26
CA TYR A 11 -28.36 -26.26 8.30
C TYR A 11 -27.92 -27.04 7.06
N LEU A 12 -28.16 -26.48 5.86
CA LEU A 12 -27.74 -27.10 4.61
C LEU A 12 -26.24 -27.31 4.55
N ALA A 13 -25.43 -26.31 4.96
CA ALA A 13 -23.98 -26.42 4.95
C ALA A 13 -23.42 -27.44 5.95
N GLN A 14 -24.21 -27.84 6.96
CA GLN A 14 -23.85 -28.87 7.92
C GLN A 14 -24.21 -30.28 7.43
N THR A 15 -25.24 -30.41 6.59
CA THR A 15 -25.72 -31.70 6.08
C THR A 15 -25.15 -32.06 4.70
N GLU A 16 -25.02 -31.07 3.82
CA GLU A 16 -24.61 -31.23 2.42
C GLU A 16 -23.61 -30.15 2.02
N TYR A 17 -22.47 -30.55 1.46
CA TYR A 17 -21.48 -29.62 0.91
C TYR A 17 -21.72 -29.48 -0.60
N ASP A 18 -22.51 -28.48 -0.98
CA ASP A 18 -22.77 -28.11 -2.38
C ASP A 18 -22.02 -26.83 -2.75
N GLU A 19 -21.31 -26.83 -3.88
CA GLU A 19 -20.61 -25.66 -4.42
C GLU A 19 -21.56 -24.48 -4.64
N ALA A 20 -22.79 -24.73 -5.10
CA ALA A 20 -23.78 -23.68 -5.31
C ALA A 20 -24.21 -23.01 -3.99
N LEU A 21 -24.24 -23.77 -2.89
CA LEU A 21 -24.53 -23.26 -1.56
C LEU A 21 -23.38 -22.39 -1.03
N ILE A 22 -22.13 -22.82 -1.28
CA ILE A 22 -20.93 -22.06 -0.92
C ILE A 22 -20.91 -20.71 -1.63
N GLU A 23 -21.16 -20.70 -2.94
CA GLU A 23 -21.20 -19.47 -3.74
C GLU A 23 -22.29 -18.52 -3.24
N LEU A 24 -23.50 -19.03 -2.94
CA LEU A 24 -24.59 -18.24 -2.40
C LEU A 24 -24.22 -17.62 -1.03
N LEU A 25 -23.58 -18.40 -0.16
CA LEU A 25 -23.13 -17.94 1.15
C LEU A 25 -22.06 -16.84 1.01
N ILE A 26 -21.04 -17.06 0.18
CA ILE A 26 -19.99 -16.06 -0.07
C ILE A 26 -20.62 -14.76 -0.61
N ASN A 27 -21.51 -14.85 -1.60
CA ASN A 27 -22.16 -13.68 -2.18
C ASN A 27 -23.03 -12.92 -1.16
N LYS A 28 -23.70 -13.63 -0.24
CA LYS A 28 -24.49 -13.02 0.84
C LYS A 28 -23.62 -12.23 1.84
N TYR A 29 -22.44 -12.75 2.16
CA TYR A 29 -21.55 -12.18 3.18
C TYR A 29 -20.42 -11.30 2.62
N ARG A 30 -20.26 -11.24 1.29
CA ARG A 30 -19.23 -10.48 0.57
C ARG A 30 -19.09 -9.06 1.11
N ASN A 31 -20.18 -8.31 1.21
CA ASN A 31 -20.15 -6.92 1.66
C ASN A 31 -19.74 -6.77 3.13
N LEU A 32 -20.08 -7.74 3.98
CA LEU A 32 -19.66 -7.73 5.38
C LEU A 32 -18.15 -7.97 5.49
N ILE A 33 -17.61 -8.87 4.68
CA ILE A 33 -16.17 -9.18 4.63
C ILE A 33 -15.42 -7.92 4.19
N TRP A 34 -15.77 -7.35 3.03
CA TRP A 34 -15.14 -6.13 2.50
C TRP A 34 -15.23 -4.95 3.46
N LYS A 35 -16.40 -4.75 4.09
CA LYS A 35 -16.56 -3.71 5.12
C LYS A 35 -15.53 -3.87 6.24
N ASN A 36 -15.29 -5.08 6.73
CA ASN A 36 -14.33 -5.32 7.80
C ASN A 36 -12.87 -5.16 7.34
N ILE A 37 -12.54 -5.53 6.10
CA ILE A 37 -11.21 -5.29 5.50
C ILE A 37 -10.93 -3.78 5.46
N HIS A 38 -11.87 -3.00 4.93
CA HIS A 38 -11.70 -1.54 4.82
C HIS A 38 -11.68 -0.84 6.18
N LEU A 39 -12.46 -1.29 7.16
CA LEU A 39 -12.42 -0.74 8.52
C LEU A 39 -11.07 -0.91 9.23
N LEU A 40 -10.29 -1.92 8.84
CA LEU A 40 -8.96 -2.18 9.38
C LEU A 40 -7.83 -1.50 8.59
N ASN A 41 -8.16 -0.76 7.52
CA ASN A 41 -7.19 -0.12 6.62
C ASN A 41 -6.11 -1.09 6.10
N VAL A 42 -6.52 -2.33 5.75
CA VAL A 42 -5.61 -3.34 5.17
C VAL A 42 -4.96 -2.78 3.89
N PRO A 43 -3.63 -2.93 3.70
CA PRO A 43 -2.95 -2.45 2.49
C PRO A 43 -3.57 -3.06 1.24
N TYR A 44 -3.68 -2.27 0.17
CA TYR A 44 -4.38 -2.67 -1.07
C TYR A 44 -3.90 -4.03 -1.61
N MET A 45 -2.59 -4.26 -1.58
CA MET A 45 -1.97 -5.50 -2.08
C MET A 45 -2.37 -6.74 -1.27
N ASP A 46 -2.77 -6.58 -0.01
CA ASP A 46 -3.16 -7.68 0.88
C ASP A 46 -4.70 -7.86 0.97
N GLN A 47 -5.49 -6.98 0.34
CA GLN A 47 -6.95 -7.00 0.51
C GLN A 47 -7.61 -8.26 -0.06
N ASP A 48 -7.12 -8.75 -1.21
CA ASP A 48 -7.65 -9.96 -1.83
C ASP A 48 -7.34 -11.20 -0.99
N ASP A 49 -6.16 -11.26 -0.37
CA ASP A 49 -5.77 -12.34 0.54
C ASP A 49 -6.66 -12.34 1.80
N PHE A 50 -6.92 -11.16 2.37
CA PHE A 50 -7.86 -11.02 3.49
C PHE A 50 -9.29 -11.42 3.09
N PHE A 51 -9.71 -11.10 1.87
CA PHE A 51 -11.03 -11.51 1.37
C PHE A 51 -11.14 -13.03 1.24
N GLN A 52 -10.10 -13.69 0.71
CA GLN A 52 -10.04 -15.14 0.61
C GLN A 52 -10.04 -15.80 2.00
N GLU A 53 -9.23 -15.31 2.94
CA GLU A 53 -9.23 -15.74 4.33
C GLU A 53 -10.59 -15.56 5.02
N GLY A 54 -11.28 -14.46 4.74
CA GLY A 54 -12.64 -14.21 5.20
C GLY A 54 -13.66 -15.23 4.65
N CYS A 55 -13.54 -15.58 3.37
CA CYS A 55 -14.38 -16.62 2.74
C CYS A 55 -14.12 -18.00 3.33
N LEU A 56 -12.86 -18.39 3.53
CA LEU A 56 -12.49 -19.66 4.17
C LEU A 56 -13.03 -19.74 5.59
N LEU A 57 -12.90 -18.65 6.37
CA LEU A 57 -13.43 -18.57 7.72
C LEU A 57 -14.96 -18.68 7.73
N LEU A 58 -15.65 -18.04 6.77
CA LEU A 58 -17.11 -18.11 6.63
C LEU A 58 -17.58 -19.56 6.45
N ILE A 59 -16.99 -20.27 5.48
CA ILE A 59 -17.29 -21.68 5.21
C ILE A 59 -16.99 -22.55 6.43
N LYS A 60 -15.85 -22.33 7.09
CA LYS A 60 -15.50 -23.07 8.31
C LYS A 60 -16.51 -22.80 9.43
N SER A 61 -16.96 -21.55 9.57
CA SER A 61 -17.81 -21.12 10.67
C SER A 61 -19.22 -21.71 10.64
N THR A 62 -19.75 -22.07 9.47
CA THR A 62 -21.05 -22.75 9.35
C THR A 62 -21.05 -24.09 10.08
N LYS A 63 -19.94 -24.85 10.02
CA LYS A 63 -19.79 -26.13 10.72
C LYS A 63 -19.79 -26.01 12.25
N TYR A 64 -19.31 -24.89 12.78
CA TYR A 64 -19.12 -24.70 14.22
C TYR A 64 -20.19 -23.82 14.87
N PHE A 65 -21.09 -23.23 14.09
CA PHE A 65 -22.14 -22.39 14.63
C PHE A 65 -23.14 -23.22 15.44
N ASN A 66 -23.49 -22.71 16.62
CA ASN A 66 -24.47 -23.31 17.50
C ASN A 66 -25.42 -22.23 18.01
N GLU A 67 -26.69 -22.32 17.58
CA GLU A 67 -27.73 -21.36 17.90
C GLU A 67 -28.11 -21.32 19.40
N LYS A 68 -27.77 -22.36 20.17
CA LYS A 68 -28.05 -22.43 21.63
C LYS A 68 -27.41 -21.28 22.41
N TYR A 69 -26.39 -20.62 21.85
CA TYR A 69 -25.75 -19.45 22.45
C TYR A 69 -26.50 -18.13 22.21
N GLY A 70 -27.68 -18.14 21.58
CA GLY A 70 -28.56 -16.98 21.47
C GLY A 70 -28.04 -15.85 20.56
N LYS A 71 -27.12 -16.15 19.65
CA LYS A 71 -26.60 -15.19 18.67
C LYS A 71 -27.02 -15.59 17.26
N THR A 72 -27.30 -14.60 16.41
CA THR A 72 -27.47 -14.85 14.98
C THR A 72 -26.14 -15.29 14.36
N PHE A 73 -26.20 -16.09 13.29
CA PHE A 73 -25.00 -16.50 12.56
C PHE A 73 -24.17 -15.30 12.10
N THR A 74 -24.80 -14.24 11.59
CA THR A 74 -24.11 -13.00 11.20
C THR A 74 -23.31 -12.40 12.36
N LYS A 75 -23.87 -12.32 13.56
CA LYS A 75 -23.17 -11.75 14.73
C LYS A 75 -22.04 -12.65 15.22
N TYR A 76 -22.23 -13.96 15.15
CA TYR A 76 -21.17 -14.92 15.43
C TYR A 76 -20.02 -14.79 14.43
N PHE A 77 -20.34 -14.78 13.13
CA PHE A 77 -19.36 -14.67 12.05
C PHE A 77 -18.61 -13.35 12.10
N GLU A 78 -19.30 -12.21 12.25
CA GLU A 78 -18.66 -10.89 12.35
C GLU A 78 -17.65 -10.82 13.51
N LEU A 79 -17.96 -11.46 14.63
CA LEU A 79 -17.06 -11.51 15.79
C LEU A 79 -15.76 -12.28 15.48
N ILE A 80 -15.86 -13.48 14.92
CA ILE A 80 -14.67 -14.30 14.61
C ILE A 80 -13.90 -13.71 13.43
N LEU A 81 -14.57 -13.07 12.47
CA LEU A 81 -13.96 -12.40 11.32
C LEU A 81 -13.03 -11.28 11.78
N LYS A 82 -13.51 -10.39 12.67
CA LYS A 82 -12.68 -9.31 13.23
C LYS A 82 -11.44 -9.87 13.93
N ARG A 83 -11.61 -10.90 14.77
CA ARG A 83 -10.49 -11.54 15.49
C ARG A 83 -9.46 -12.14 14.54
N HIS A 84 -9.94 -12.83 13.50
CA HIS A 84 -9.07 -13.42 12.47
C HIS A 84 -8.28 -12.35 11.74
N PHE A 85 -8.96 -11.29 11.28
CA PHE A 85 -8.30 -10.19 10.57
C PHE A 85 -7.30 -9.43 11.44
N TYR A 86 -7.58 -9.20 12.74
CA TYR A 86 -6.58 -8.66 13.65
C TYR A 86 -5.33 -9.55 13.75
N SER A 87 -5.52 -10.87 13.78
CA SER A 87 -4.40 -11.82 13.80
C SER A 87 -3.61 -11.81 12.48
N LEU A 88 -4.27 -11.68 11.34
CA LEU A 88 -3.61 -11.57 10.03
C LEU A 88 -2.82 -10.26 9.93
N LEU A 89 -3.45 -9.15 10.30
CA LEU A 89 -2.83 -7.82 10.28
C LEU A 89 -1.58 -7.77 11.15
N ALA A 90 -1.59 -8.42 12.32
CA ALA A 90 -0.43 -8.52 13.20
C ALA A 90 0.74 -9.33 12.62
N LYS A 91 0.47 -10.21 11.64
CA LYS A 91 1.47 -11.04 10.95
C LYS A 91 1.97 -10.41 9.65
N LEU A 92 1.29 -9.39 9.13
CA LEU A 92 1.75 -8.71 7.93
C LEU A 92 3.16 -8.16 8.17
N PRO A 93 4.04 -8.22 7.16
CA PRO A 93 5.33 -7.58 7.24
C PRO A 93 5.09 -6.11 7.56
N LYS A 94 5.72 -5.61 8.61
CA LYS A 94 5.78 -4.17 8.81
C LYS A 94 6.63 -3.66 7.66
N TYR A 95 6.00 -3.04 6.67
CA TYR A 95 6.70 -2.25 5.66
C TYR A 95 7.33 -1.03 6.34
N ILE A 96 8.32 -1.26 7.19
CA ILE A 96 9.26 -0.23 7.61
C ILE A 96 10.09 -0.02 6.36
N ILE A 97 9.71 0.99 5.61
CA ILE A 97 10.58 1.52 4.57
C ILE A 97 11.75 2.14 5.33
N ASP A 98 12.82 1.38 5.53
CA ASP A 98 14.08 1.98 5.90
C ASP A 98 14.50 2.83 4.70
N ALA A 99 14.64 4.14 4.90
CA ALA A 99 15.02 5.07 3.83
C ALA A 99 16.31 4.61 3.12
N ASN A 100 17.16 3.85 3.83
CA ASN A 100 18.38 3.26 3.29
C ASN A 100 18.11 2.10 2.30
N GLU A 101 17.02 1.32 2.46
CA GLU A 101 16.71 0.17 1.60
C GLU A 101 16.08 0.60 0.26
N VAL A 102 15.30 1.69 0.26
CA VAL A 102 14.75 2.28 -0.97
C VAL A 102 15.83 2.95 -1.81
N MET A 103 16.86 3.50 -1.18
CA MET A 103 18.04 4.00 -1.89
C MET A 103 18.82 2.87 -2.58
N SER A 104 18.96 1.71 -1.94
CA SER A 104 19.74 0.56 -2.48
C SER A 104 19.06 -0.19 -3.64
N LYS A 105 17.73 -0.14 -3.80
CA LYS A 105 17.03 -0.85 -4.91
C LYS A 105 16.79 0.02 -6.14
N ASN A 106 17.07 1.32 -6.05
CA ASN A 106 17.04 2.25 -7.17
C ASN A 106 18.40 2.38 -7.88
N ASP A 107 19.28 1.38 -7.75
CA ASP A 107 20.50 1.23 -8.56
C ASP A 107 20.13 0.89 -10.02
N TYR A 108 19.44 1.81 -10.69
CA TYR A 108 19.87 2.17 -12.02
C TYR A 108 21.26 2.76 -11.84
N TYR A 109 22.28 2.03 -12.29
CA TYR A 109 23.63 2.55 -12.44
C TYR A 109 23.58 3.76 -13.40
N ILE A 110 23.28 4.93 -12.87
CA ILE A 110 23.85 6.17 -13.37
C ILE A 110 25.20 6.20 -12.66
N GLU A 111 26.27 5.96 -13.41
CA GLU A 111 27.61 6.23 -12.91
C GLU A 111 27.60 7.63 -12.29
N ASP A 112 27.74 7.68 -10.97
CA ASP A 112 27.83 8.91 -10.20
C ASP A 112 29.22 9.48 -10.46
N SER A 113 29.45 9.92 -11.69
CA SER A 113 30.57 10.78 -11.97
C SER A 113 30.25 12.10 -11.27
N ASN A 114 30.97 12.36 -10.17
CA ASN A 114 31.06 13.69 -9.56
C ASN A 114 31.73 14.71 -10.51
N ASP A 115 31.85 14.37 -11.79
CA ASP A 115 32.42 15.20 -12.82
C ASP A 115 31.40 16.25 -13.20
N ILE A 116 31.80 17.51 -13.04
CA ILE A 116 31.03 18.64 -13.53
C ILE A 116 30.94 18.50 -15.06
N PRO A 117 29.74 18.39 -15.64
CA PRO A 117 29.63 18.19 -17.08
C PRO A 117 30.21 19.37 -17.87
N GLU A 118 31.03 19.07 -18.87
CA GLU A 118 31.74 20.08 -19.69
C GLU A 118 30.79 21.02 -20.45
N PHE A 119 29.53 20.63 -20.65
CA PHE A 119 28.52 21.44 -21.35
C PHE A 119 27.86 22.53 -20.48
N LEU A 120 28.20 22.59 -19.18
CA LEU A 120 27.70 23.62 -18.27
C LEU A 120 28.49 24.92 -18.41
N THR A 121 27.79 26.04 -18.40
CA THR A 121 28.42 27.36 -18.29
C THR A 121 29.07 27.52 -16.90
N PRO A 122 30.02 28.46 -16.71
CA PRO A 122 30.67 28.65 -15.40
C PRO A 122 29.69 28.88 -14.23
N LEU A 123 28.58 29.57 -14.48
CA LEU A 123 27.52 29.77 -13.47
C LEU A 123 26.73 28.48 -13.21
N GLU A 124 26.43 27.72 -14.25
CA GLU A 124 25.74 26.44 -14.11
C GLU A 124 26.61 25.41 -13.40
N ALA A 125 27.91 25.32 -13.72
CA ALA A 125 28.88 24.48 -13.04
C ALA A 125 28.99 24.82 -11.54
N TYR A 126 29.08 26.12 -11.21
CA TYR A 126 29.08 26.58 -9.83
C TYR A 126 27.81 26.16 -9.07
N VAL A 127 26.64 26.41 -9.66
CA VAL A 127 25.37 26.01 -9.06
C VAL A 127 25.23 24.50 -9.00
N PHE A 128 25.76 23.77 -9.98
CA PHE A 128 25.76 22.31 -10.03
C PHE A 128 26.52 21.72 -8.85
N GLN A 129 27.76 22.16 -8.66
CA GLN A 129 28.62 21.75 -7.55
C GLN A 129 27.93 21.98 -6.19
N TYR A 130 27.51 23.21 -5.90
CA TYR A 130 27.00 23.53 -4.56
C TYR A 130 25.60 23.00 -4.30
N TYR A 131 24.70 23.00 -5.30
CA TYR A 131 23.31 22.59 -5.09
C TYR A 131 23.08 21.09 -5.27
N PHE A 132 23.69 20.47 -6.29
CA PHE A 132 23.43 19.07 -6.64
C PHE A 132 24.44 18.10 -6.02
N ILE A 133 25.72 18.48 -5.92
CA ILE A 133 26.77 17.61 -5.34
C ILE A 133 26.86 17.83 -3.82
N GLU A 134 27.08 19.07 -3.38
CA GLU A 134 27.35 19.40 -1.97
C GLU A 134 26.09 19.64 -1.12
N ASN A 135 24.90 19.66 -1.74
CA ASN A 135 23.59 19.86 -1.06
C ASN A 135 23.52 21.15 -0.19
N VAL A 136 24.21 22.21 -0.60
CA VAL A 136 24.21 23.49 0.10
C VAL A 136 22.84 24.18 -0.06
N PRO A 137 22.22 24.66 1.03
CA PRO A 137 20.94 25.35 0.94
C PRO A 137 21.06 26.65 0.13
N ILE A 138 20.09 26.90 -0.75
CA ILE A 138 20.06 28.06 -1.68
C ILE A 138 20.31 29.40 -0.95
N LYS A 139 19.87 29.53 0.30
CA LYS A 139 20.08 30.73 1.11
C LYS A 139 21.56 31.03 1.34
N GLU A 140 22.39 30.01 1.50
CA GLU A 140 23.84 30.15 1.67
C GLU A 140 24.53 30.39 0.32
N ILE A 141 24.10 29.72 -0.76
CA ILE A 141 24.59 29.95 -2.14
C ILE A 141 24.39 31.41 -2.57
N VAL A 142 23.31 32.07 -2.09
CA VAL A 142 22.99 33.47 -2.39
C VAL A 142 23.74 34.47 -1.50
N LYS A 143 24.30 34.04 -0.35
CA LYS A 143 25.07 34.93 0.54
C LYS A 143 26.43 35.30 -0.06
N ASP A 144 26.99 34.43 -0.90
CA ASP A 144 28.13 34.77 -1.72
C ASP A 144 27.66 35.80 -2.77
N ASN A 145 27.95 37.08 -2.49
CA ASN A 145 27.40 38.31 -3.12
C ASN A 145 27.54 38.48 -4.66
N LYS A 146 27.71 37.40 -5.43
CA LYS A 146 27.85 37.43 -6.89
C LYS A 146 26.53 37.26 -7.65
N TYR A 147 25.53 36.58 -7.09
CA TYR A 147 24.28 36.26 -7.81
C TYR A 147 23.04 36.37 -6.92
N ASN A 148 21.94 36.87 -7.51
CA ASN A 148 20.68 37.01 -6.81
C ASN A 148 19.89 35.68 -6.76
N ARG A 149 18.95 35.57 -5.81
CA ARG A 149 18.12 34.37 -5.63
C ARG A 149 17.42 33.92 -6.91
N LYS A 150 16.92 34.86 -7.73
CA LYS A 150 16.22 34.56 -8.98
C LYS A 150 17.17 33.93 -10.01
N GLN A 151 18.41 34.40 -10.09
CA GLN A 151 19.44 33.85 -10.96
C GLN A 151 19.74 32.40 -10.57
N ILE A 152 19.90 32.08 -9.28
CA ILE A 152 20.16 30.71 -8.82
C ILE A 152 19.00 29.77 -9.18
N TYR A 153 17.75 30.15 -8.92
CA TYR A 153 16.60 29.33 -9.31
C TYR A 153 16.50 29.12 -10.82
N ASN A 154 16.73 30.17 -11.62
CA ASN A 154 16.74 30.07 -13.07
C ASN A 154 17.86 29.15 -13.57
N THR A 155 19.03 29.18 -12.93
CA THR A 155 20.16 28.30 -13.26
C THR A 155 19.84 26.85 -12.93
N ILE A 156 19.26 26.56 -11.75
CA ILE A 156 18.81 25.21 -11.37
C ILE A 156 17.80 24.67 -12.41
N TYR A 157 16.86 25.51 -12.84
CA TYR A 157 15.90 25.13 -13.88
C TYR A 157 16.59 24.78 -15.21
N ARG A 158 17.53 25.62 -15.66
CA ARG A 158 18.29 25.39 -16.91
C ARG A 158 19.11 24.11 -16.85
N ILE A 159 19.76 23.83 -15.73
CA ILE A 159 20.50 22.58 -15.51
C ILE A 159 19.55 21.38 -15.68
N LYS A 160 18.41 21.39 -14.98
CA LYS A 160 17.42 20.29 -15.07
C LYS A 160 16.89 20.08 -16.49
N GLU A 161 16.60 21.16 -17.21
CA GLU A 161 16.15 21.10 -18.61
C GLU A 161 17.23 20.54 -19.54
N LYS A 162 18.51 20.92 -19.36
CA LYS A 162 19.62 20.36 -20.14
C LYS A 162 19.74 18.85 -19.95
N TYR A 163 19.68 18.38 -18.71
CA TYR A 163 19.70 16.94 -18.41
C TYR A 163 18.49 16.19 -18.96
N LYS A 164 17.29 16.78 -18.86
CA LYS A 164 16.07 16.19 -19.41
C LYS A 164 16.11 16.02 -20.94
N ASN A 165 16.79 16.91 -21.65
CA ASN A 165 16.97 16.84 -23.10
C ASN A 165 18.13 15.92 -23.54
N MET A 166 18.89 15.35 -22.59
CA MET A 166 20.00 14.42 -22.85
C MET A 166 19.64 12.95 -22.58
N ILE A 167 18.47 12.69 -22.01
CA ILE A 167 17.85 11.36 -21.83
C ILE A 167 16.85 11.14 -22.97
#